data_AF-A0A0N0U9H7-F1
#
_entry.id   AF-A0A0N0U9H7-F1
#
_cell.length_a   1.000
_cell.length_b   1.000
_cell.length_c   1.000
_cell.angle_alpha   90.00
_cell.angle_beta   90.00
_cell.angle_gamma   90.00
#
_symmetry.space_group_name_H-M   'P 1'
#
loop_
_entity.id
_entity.type
_entity.pdbx_description
1 polymer ?
#
loop_
_entity_poly.entity_id
_entity_poly.type
_entity_poly.pdbx_seq_one_letter_code
_entity_poly.pdbx_strand_id
1 'polypeptide(L)' 'MSPQSSLFDYEPDLSPLTDAEREVFKAVGMGQYGPREYARKTDRAPGTVGNLLRRAREKIEVTSA' A
#
# COMPACT_ATOMS: atom_id res chain seq x y z
N MET A 1 34.07 -2.10 -5.46
CA MET A 1 32.92 -1.41 -6.07
C MET A 1 31.79 -1.44 -5.05
N SER A 2 31.43 -0.30 -4.49
CA SER A 2 30.23 -0.16 -3.65
C SER A 2 29.00 -0.22 -4.56
N PRO A 3 27.99 -1.05 -4.27
CA PRO A 3 26.74 -1.00 -5.01
C PRO A 3 26.08 0.34 -4.67
N GLN A 4 26.10 1.27 -5.63
CA GLN A 4 25.29 2.47 -5.55
C GLN A 4 23.84 2.02 -5.72
N SER A 5 23.13 1.82 -4.61
CA SER A 5 21.69 1.62 -4.61
C SER A 5 21.05 2.81 -5.32
N SER A 6 20.32 2.55 -6.39
CA SER A 6 19.63 3.63 -7.10
C SER A 6 18.58 4.20 -6.14
N LEU A 7 18.41 5.53 -6.14
CA LEU A 7 17.36 6.19 -5.35
C LEU A 7 15.94 5.71 -5.76
N PHE A 8 15.84 4.98 -6.87
CA PHE A 8 14.62 4.45 -7.46
C PHE A 8 14.23 3.05 -6.97
N ASP A 9 15.08 2.39 -6.16
CA ASP A 9 14.81 1.02 -5.67
C ASP A 9 14.20 0.97 -4.26
N TYR A 10 13.75 2.10 -3.71
CA TYR A 10 13.09 2.11 -2.40
C TYR A 10 11.62 1.70 -2.55
N GLU A 11 11.37 0.41 -2.77
CA GLU A 11 10.05 -0.15 -2.50
C GLU A 11 9.80 -0.07 -0.98
N PRO A 12 8.65 0.48 -0.54
CA PRO A 12 8.32 0.54 0.88
C PRO A 12 8.26 -0.88 1.46
N ASP A 13 8.77 -1.06 2.68
CA ASP A 13 8.63 -2.35 3.36
C ASP A 13 7.14 -2.61 3.68
N LEU A 14 6.60 -3.67 3.06
CA LEU A 14 5.21 -4.12 3.23
C LEU A 14 5.11 -5.36 4.12
N SER A 15 6.22 -5.79 4.74
CA SER A 15 6.24 -6.88 5.72
C SER A 15 5.30 -6.66 6.92
N PRO A 16 5.07 -5.44 7.46
CA PRO A 16 4.15 -5.25 8.59
C PRO A 16 2.67 -5.28 8.20
N LEU A 17 2.35 -5.31 6.91
CA LEU A 17 0.98 -5.30 6.41
C LEU A 17 0.38 -6.70 6.41
N THR A 18 -0.90 -6.79 6.78
CA THR A 18 -1.72 -7.96 6.48
C THR A 18 -1.89 -8.11 4.96
N ASP A 19 -2.25 -9.29 4.48
CA ASP A 19 -2.44 -9.52 3.04
C ASP A 19 -3.46 -8.56 2.42
N ALA A 20 -4.57 -8.30 3.10
CA ALA A 20 -5.60 -7.36 2.63
C ALA A 20 -5.12 -5.90 2.59
N GLU A 21 -4.34 -5.48 3.60
CA GLU A 21 -3.73 -4.14 3.63
C GLU A 21 -2.68 -3.99 2.52
N ARG A 22 -1.84 -5.02 2.32
CA ARG A 22 -0.82 -5.05 1.26
C ARG A 22 -1.45 -4.99 -0.12
N GLU A 23 -2.50 -5.76 -0.35
CA GLU A 23 -3.25 -5.78 -1.61
C GLU A 23 -3.82 -4.39 -1.94
N VAL A 24 -4.50 -3.77 -0.96
CA VAL A 24 -5.06 -2.42 -1.11
C VAL A 24 -3.98 -1.36 -1.28
N PHE A 25 -2.87 -1.46 -0.54
CA PHE A 25 -1.78 -0.50 -0.64
C PHE A 25 -1.09 -0.58 -2.02
N LYS A 26 -0.86 -1.77 -2.55
CA LYS A 26 -0.32 -1.94 -3.92
C LYS A 26 -1.28 -1.42 -4.99
N ALA A 27 -2.57 -1.72 -4.86
CA ALA A 27 -3.56 -1.30 -5.85
C ALA A 27 -3.86 0.20 -5.80
N VAL A 28 -4.06 0.76 -4.60
CA VAL A 28 -4.55 2.13 -4.44
C VAL A 28 -3.46 3.06 -3.91
N GLY A 29 -2.66 2.61 -2.95
CA GLY A 29 -1.57 3.40 -2.35
C GLY A 29 -0.47 3.74 -3.35
N MET A 30 -0.13 2.82 -4.25
CA MET A 30 0.83 3.04 -5.35
C MET A 30 0.19 3.65 -6.61
N GLY A 31 -1.10 4.03 -6.56
CA GLY A 31 -1.75 4.79 -7.62
C GLY A 31 -2.24 3.99 -8.84
N GLN A 32 -2.33 2.65 -8.77
CA GLN A 32 -2.86 1.85 -9.89
C GLN A 32 -4.38 2.03 -10.08
N TYR A 33 -5.12 2.29 -9.00
CA TYR A 33 -6.58 2.46 -9.00
C TYR A 33 -7.01 3.54 -8.02
N GLY A 34 -8.17 4.16 -8.28
CA GLY A 34 -8.87 4.96 -7.28
C GLY A 34 -9.51 4.07 -6.19
N PRO A 35 -9.69 4.55 -4.93
CA PRO A 35 -10.27 3.76 -3.85
C PRO A 35 -11.67 3.20 -4.17
N ARG A 36 -12.53 4.01 -4.80
CA ARG A 36 -13.89 3.61 -5.19
C ARG A 36 -13.91 2.69 -6.41
N GLU A 37 -12.95 2.85 -7.31
CA GLU A 37 -12.79 2.00 -8.48
C GLU A 37 -12.37 0.59 -8.05
N TYR A 38 -11.34 0.51 -7.22
CA TYR A 38 -10.84 -0.75 -6.68
C TYR A 38 -11.87 -1.47 -5.81
N ALA A 39 -12.64 -0.72 -5.01
CA ALA A 39 -13.77 -1.26 -4.25
C ALA A 39 -14.79 -1.97 -5.15
N ARG A 40 -15.20 -1.34 -6.27
CA ARG A 40 -16.11 -1.96 -7.25
C ARG A 40 -15.49 -3.20 -7.91
N LYS A 41 -14.21 -3.14 -8.27
CA LYS A 41 -13.50 -4.26 -8.93
C LYS A 41 -13.39 -5.50 -8.04
N THR A 42 -13.31 -5.31 -6.72
CA THR A 42 -13.12 -6.38 -5.73
C THR A 42 -14.41 -6.76 -4.99
N ASP A 43 -15.55 -6.19 -5.39
CA ASP A 43 -16.84 -6.33 -4.69
C ASP A 43 -16.75 -6.04 -3.18
N ARG A 44 -15.94 -5.03 -2.83
CA ARG A 44 -15.75 -4.56 -1.45
C ARG A 44 -16.49 -3.25 -1.24
N ALA A 45 -16.96 -3.01 -0.02
CA ALA A 45 -17.45 -1.69 0.36
C ALA A 45 -16.31 -0.65 0.28
N PRO A 46 -16.55 0.57 -0.25
CA PRO A 46 -15.53 1.63 -0.32
C PRO A 46 -14.91 1.97 1.04
N GLY A 47 -15.70 1.89 2.12
CA GLY A 47 -15.22 2.10 3.49
C GLY A 47 -14.20 1.04 3.93
N THR A 48 -14.37 -0.22 3.51
CA THR A 48 -13.40 -1.30 3.79
C THR A 48 -12.06 -1.00 3.12
N VAL A 49 -12.08 -0.63 1.84
CA VAL A 49 -10.86 -0.27 1.11
C VAL A 49 -10.18 0.95 1.74
N GLY A 50 -10.95 1.97 2.11
CA GLY A 50 -10.41 3.16 2.80
C GLY A 50 -9.76 2.83 4.15
N ASN A 51 -10.41 1.98 4.96
CA ASN A 51 -9.88 1.56 6.25
C ASN A 51 -8.58 0.75 6.13
N LEU A 52 -8.53 -0.18 5.17
CA LEU A 52 -7.33 -0.97 4.88
C LEU A 52 -6.19 -0.06 4.40
N LEU A 53 -6.48 0.88 3.50
CA LEU A 53 -5.48 1.83 2.99
C LEU A 53 -4.93 2.73 4.10
N ARG A 54 -5.78 3.24 4.99
CA ARG A 54 -5.37 4.07 6.13
C ARG A 54 -4.44 3.29 7.06
N ARG A 55 -4.84 2.09 7.48
CA ARG A 55 -4.02 1.23 8.35
C ARG A 55 -2.69 0.87 7.69
N ALA A 56 -2.69 0.62 6.37
CA ALA A 56 -1.47 0.32 5.65
C ALA A 56 -0.49 1.49 5.67
N ARG A 57 -0.96 2.73 5.45
CA ARG A 57 -0.14 3.95 5.50
C ARG A 57 0.46 4.17 6.88
N GLU A 58 -0.36 4.04 7.93
CA GLU A 58 0.09 4.19 9.32
C GLU A 58 1.23 3.21 9.67
N LYS A 59 1.12 1.94 9.24
CA LYS A 59 2.15 0.92 9.51
C LYS A 59 3.45 1.16 8.77
N ILE A 60 3.36 1.61 7.51
CA ILE A 60 4.55 1.93 6.71
C ILE A 60 5.26 3.16 7.29
N GLU A 61 4.50 4.21 7.64
CA GLU A 61 5.05 5.43 8.23
C GLU A 61 5.82 5.12 9.53
N VAL A 62 5.25 4.28 10.41
CA VAL A 62 5.91 3.83 11.66
C VAL A 62 7.18 3.04 11.39
N THR A 63 7.26 2.28 10.30
CA THR A 63 8.43 1.45 9.98
C THR A 63 9.53 2.26 9.29
N SER A 64 9.18 3.40 8.67
CA SER A 64 10.13 4.33 8.03
C SER A 64 10.74 5.37 8.97
N ALA A 65 10.31 5.43 10.23
CA ALA A 65 10.78 6.35 11.27
C ALA A 65 11.81 5.69 12.20
#